data_AF-A0A6I2HYH8-F1
#
_entry.id   AF-A0A6I2HYH8-F1
#
_cell.length_a   1.000
_cell.length_b   1.000
_cell.length_c   1.000
_cell.angle_alpha   90.00
_cell.angle_beta   90.00
_cell.angle_gamma   90.00
#
_symmetry.space_group_name_H-M   'P 1'
#
loop_
_entity.id
_entity.type
_entity.pdbx_description
1 polymer ?
#
loop_
_entity_poly.entity_id
_entity_poly.type
_entity_poly.pdbx_seq_one_letter_code
_entity_poly.pdbx_strand_id
1 'polypeptide(L)'
;MLPNLSGEHSSQEARLRSQFIWYRAIALLILISAIAGWWMLYSANQTSWLALTRPLIAAAFLGYAVVENVGFQLAAGTVPPAEQAIVTEEKKKRRWHFTLPPRVKGWCHHIYQHLVTAACAALALILIDQNFSASGALTPIAQGQVPAASLLLAVCFALLVCERMLSFRRIRAWVSQTACVGLLRALLSICLLTTVALAVINTTLWVSQWILYAVCALLWVIAVEFLLRALATIWIAPRPKGPARFLTQSLIAEQFRWPLHPLLSLRKKIADHFGVDIGQIQAFRLMGKIIVPVACGLAFIGWLMSGLNQVSVNQRGVYERFGNPTDVLLPGVHIGLPWPFGRVLPVDYGTVHELALSDEQPTQPVSAAVAKANIEGPAPMDSWRLWDSSHSTDQAQVIASAVGDKQSFQIVNMDIRLIWRVGMHDRDAMNSLYQTDDLPTTIQRVARQVMTQYFSHQQLDELLNEQRATMSMQLNQQIQQRLDRMNTGVELLYTRIESIHPPAGAANAYHGVQAAQIAANAQIAREKGYAASRANDALRKATTATDNAQAMAGELQDKATASLTLYSADYEAWKLNPEAYLNERRYQSYSKALSKAPLLILDSQVAGHNPSMLDLRQYSQPTR
;
A
#
# COMPACT_ATOMS: atom_id res chain seq x y z
N MET A 1 -71.25 -31.87 49.22
CA MET A 1 -71.52 -31.34 47.88
C MET A 1 -70.40 -30.38 47.50
N LEU A 2 -69.33 -30.91 46.91
CA LEU A 2 -68.28 -30.13 46.26
C LEU A 2 -68.77 -29.87 44.82
N PRO A 3 -68.84 -28.61 44.34
CA PRO A 3 -69.13 -28.38 42.94
C PRO A 3 -67.96 -28.86 42.09
N ASN A 4 -68.30 -29.60 41.05
CA ASN A 4 -67.41 -30.24 40.11
C ASN A 4 -66.64 -29.18 39.29
N LEU A 5 -65.39 -28.87 39.69
CA LEU A 5 -64.48 -27.92 39.03
C LEU A 5 -63.65 -28.57 37.89
N SER A 6 -64.12 -29.66 37.29
CA SER A 6 -63.44 -30.30 36.15
C SER A 6 -63.68 -29.57 34.81
N GLY A 7 -64.70 -28.71 34.73
CA GLY A 7 -65.05 -27.96 33.51
C GLY A 7 -64.21 -26.71 33.22
N GLU A 8 -63.60 -26.09 34.23
CA GLU A 8 -62.78 -24.88 34.02
C GLU A 8 -61.39 -25.19 33.45
N HIS A 9 -60.82 -26.35 33.78
CA HIS A 9 -59.48 -26.75 33.35
C HIS A 9 -59.36 -27.01 31.83
N SER A 10 -60.36 -27.66 31.23
CA SER A 10 -60.36 -27.94 29.78
C SER A 10 -60.56 -26.67 28.93
N SER A 11 -61.35 -25.71 29.44
CA SER A 11 -61.59 -24.42 28.78
C SER A 11 -60.37 -23.48 28.83
N GLN A 12 -59.57 -23.54 29.90
CA GLN A 12 -58.33 -22.78 30.03
C GLN A 12 -57.22 -23.32 29.11
N GLU A 13 -57.04 -24.63 29.00
CA GLU A 13 -56.07 -25.22 28.08
C GLU A 13 -56.40 -24.93 26.60
N ALA A 14 -57.68 -24.98 26.24
CA ALA A 14 -58.14 -24.63 24.90
C ALA A 14 -57.90 -23.14 24.57
N ARG A 15 -58.13 -22.24 25.53
CA ARG A 15 -57.82 -20.80 25.39
C ARG A 15 -56.32 -20.52 25.30
N LEU A 16 -55.50 -21.22 26.06
CA LEU A 16 -54.03 -21.10 26.00
C LEU A 16 -53.51 -21.57 24.64
N ARG A 17 -54.04 -22.67 24.10
CA ARG A 17 -53.68 -23.17 22.76
C ARG A 17 -54.06 -22.19 21.64
N SER A 18 -55.23 -21.55 21.73
CA SER A 18 -55.64 -20.56 20.72
C SER A 18 -54.83 -19.26 20.81
N GLN A 19 -54.52 -18.79 22.02
CA GLN A 19 -53.63 -17.64 22.23
C GLN A 19 -52.20 -17.92 21.77
N PHE A 20 -51.74 -19.17 21.88
CA PHE A 20 -50.40 -19.56 21.41
C PHE A 20 -50.21 -19.46 19.90
N ILE A 21 -51.26 -19.70 19.12
CA ILE A 21 -51.23 -19.52 17.66
C ILE A 21 -50.96 -18.06 17.32
N TRP A 22 -51.57 -17.13 18.06
CA TRP A 22 -51.29 -15.69 17.91
C TRP A 22 -49.86 -15.34 18.30
N TYR A 23 -49.32 -15.88 19.39
CA TYR A 23 -47.92 -15.64 19.79
C TYR A 23 -46.91 -16.17 18.75
N ARG A 24 -47.18 -17.33 18.13
CA ARG A 24 -46.37 -17.86 17.02
C ARG A 24 -46.41 -16.93 15.80
N ALA A 25 -47.59 -16.45 15.42
CA ALA A 25 -47.76 -15.54 14.29
C ALA A 25 -47.02 -14.20 14.54
N ILE A 26 -47.10 -13.66 15.76
CA ILE A 26 -46.40 -12.43 16.14
C ILE A 26 -44.88 -12.64 16.11
N ALA A 27 -44.37 -13.74 16.67
CA ALA A 27 -42.94 -14.04 16.65
C ALA A 27 -42.39 -14.22 15.23
N LEU A 28 -43.14 -14.86 14.35
CA LEU A 28 -42.81 -14.99 12.93
C LEU A 28 -42.77 -13.63 12.22
N LEU A 29 -43.75 -12.76 12.49
CA LEU A 29 -43.82 -11.42 11.90
C LEU A 29 -42.64 -10.55 12.34
N ILE A 30 -42.28 -10.60 13.62
CA ILE A 30 -41.09 -9.91 14.16
C ILE A 30 -39.81 -10.41 13.48
N LEU A 31 -39.67 -11.73 13.29
CA LEU A 31 -38.53 -12.33 12.61
C LEU A 31 -38.43 -11.85 11.15
N ILE A 32 -39.53 -11.89 10.41
CA ILE A 32 -39.58 -11.44 9.01
C ILE A 32 -39.25 -9.95 8.90
N SER A 33 -39.80 -9.11 9.80
CA SER A 33 -39.52 -7.68 9.85
C SER A 33 -38.04 -7.40 10.16
N ALA A 34 -37.43 -8.14 11.08
CA ALA A 34 -36.02 -8.00 11.44
C ALA A 34 -35.08 -8.39 10.27
N ILE A 35 -35.42 -9.45 9.53
CA ILE A 35 -34.66 -9.87 8.33
C ILE A 35 -34.79 -8.84 7.22
N ALA A 36 -35.99 -8.29 6.98
CA ALA A 36 -36.19 -7.25 5.98
C ALA A 36 -35.40 -5.97 6.30
N GLY A 37 -35.41 -5.54 7.58
CA GLY A 37 -34.62 -4.38 8.03
C GLY A 37 -33.11 -4.59 7.89
N TRP A 38 -32.62 -5.80 8.19
CA TRP A 38 -31.22 -6.16 7.97
C TRP A 38 -30.80 -6.07 6.50
N TRP A 39 -31.64 -6.59 5.60
CA TRP A 39 -31.33 -6.56 4.18
C TRP A 39 -31.25 -5.13 3.63
N MET A 40 -32.13 -4.23 4.09
CA MET A 40 -32.07 -2.80 3.76
C MET A 40 -30.80 -2.11 4.28
N LEU A 41 -30.35 -2.44 5.49
CA LEU A 41 -29.13 -1.87 6.06
C LEU A 41 -27.87 -2.41 5.39
N TYR A 42 -27.92 -3.68 4.97
CA TYR A 42 -26.84 -4.35 4.25
C TYR A 42 -26.64 -3.75 2.85
N SER A 43 -27.73 -3.50 2.11
CA SER A 43 -27.65 -2.86 0.79
C SER A 43 -27.20 -1.39 0.87
N ALA A 44 -27.45 -0.71 1.99
CA ALA A 44 -27.02 0.67 2.23
C ALA A 44 -25.57 0.80 2.76
N ASN A 45 -24.84 -0.31 2.93
CA ASN A 45 -23.45 -0.37 3.43
C ASN A 45 -23.23 0.37 4.77
N GLN A 46 -24.23 0.35 5.65
CA GLN A 46 -24.20 1.04 6.95
C GLN A 46 -23.54 0.14 8.02
N THR A 47 -22.21 0.14 8.09
CA THR A 47 -21.42 -0.78 8.93
C THR A 47 -21.78 -0.75 10.42
N SER A 48 -21.93 0.44 11.02
CA SER A 48 -22.30 0.59 12.44
C SER A 48 -23.72 0.10 12.74
N TRP A 49 -24.68 0.33 11.84
CA TRP A 49 -26.05 -0.15 11.99
C TRP A 49 -26.15 -1.67 11.84
N LEU A 50 -25.37 -2.25 10.94
CA LEU A 50 -25.28 -3.71 10.79
C LEU A 50 -24.73 -4.36 12.06
N ALA A 51 -23.71 -3.77 12.67
CA ALA A 51 -23.12 -4.27 13.92
C ALA A 51 -24.17 -4.34 15.05
N LEU A 52 -25.00 -3.30 15.18
CA LEU A 52 -26.06 -3.22 16.20
C LEU A 52 -27.29 -4.09 15.92
N THR A 53 -27.65 -4.30 14.66
CA THR A 53 -28.88 -5.05 14.29
C THR A 53 -28.69 -6.56 14.25
N ARG A 54 -27.51 -7.06 13.86
CA ARG A 54 -27.16 -8.50 13.89
C ARG A 54 -27.49 -9.22 15.21
N PRO A 55 -27.09 -8.73 16.40
CA PRO A 55 -27.43 -9.40 17.66
C PRO A 55 -28.92 -9.36 17.96
N LEU A 56 -29.66 -8.33 17.54
CA LEU A 56 -31.11 -8.25 17.72
C LEU A 56 -31.84 -9.29 16.86
N ILE A 57 -31.36 -9.52 15.63
CA ILE A 57 -31.91 -10.55 14.74
C ILE A 57 -31.57 -11.95 15.27
N ALA A 58 -30.34 -12.16 15.73
CA ALA A 58 -29.95 -13.40 16.38
C ALA A 58 -30.82 -13.70 17.62
N ALA A 59 -31.09 -12.67 18.43
CA ALA A 59 -32.02 -12.76 19.56
C ALA A 59 -33.44 -13.13 19.12
N ALA A 60 -33.92 -12.58 17.99
CA ALA A 60 -35.23 -12.92 17.42
C ALA A 60 -35.29 -14.38 16.92
N PHE A 61 -34.25 -14.90 16.27
CA PHE A 61 -34.16 -16.32 15.88
C PHE A 61 -34.23 -17.25 17.10
N LEU A 62 -33.47 -16.94 18.16
CA LEU A 62 -33.50 -17.73 19.40
C LEU A 62 -34.86 -17.62 20.11
N GLY A 63 -35.47 -16.43 20.12
CA GLY A 63 -36.83 -16.22 20.65
C GLY A 63 -37.89 -17.01 19.88
N TYR A 64 -37.81 -17.05 18.56
CA TYR A 64 -38.70 -17.85 17.71
C TYR A 64 -38.55 -19.36 18.00
N ALA A 65 -37.31 -19.84 18.14
CA ALA A 65 -37.06 -21.23 18.54
C ALA A 65 -37.73 -21.57 19.89
N VAL A 66 -37.69 -20.66 20.87
CA VAL A 66 -38.34 -20.83 22.17
C VAL A 66 -39.86 -20.94 22.03
N VAL A 67 -40.47 -20.05 21.25
CA VAL A 67 -41.92 -20.06 20.99
C VAL A 67 -42.33 -21.36 20.29
N GLU A 68 -41.59 -21.82 19.27
CA GLU A 68 -41.88 -23.11 18.63
C GLU A 68 -41.84 -24.28 19.63
N ASN A 69 -40.83 -24.33 20.51
CA ASN A 69 -40.70 -25.40 21.52
C ASN A 69 -41.83 -25.39 22.55
N VAL A 70 -42.28 -24.21 22.99
CA VAL A 70 -43.43 -24.08 23.90
C VAL A 70 -44.70 -24.59 23.22
N GLY A 71 -44.88 -24.28 21.93
CA GLY A 71 -46.03 -24.75 21.15
C GLY A 71 -46.12 -26.26 21.08
N PHE A 72 -44.99 -26.93 20.87
CA PHE A 72 -44.93 -28.40 20.86
C PHE A 72 -45.27 -29.02 22.22
N GLN A 73 -44.81 -28.42 23.32
CA GLN A 73 -45.16 -28.90 24.66
C GLN A 73 -46.65 -28.74 24.98
N LEU A 74 -47.26 -27.63 24.58
CA LEU A 74 -48.69 -27.37 24.79
C LEU A 74 -49.58 -28.24 23.89
N ALA A 75 -49.14 -28.53 22.66
CA ALA A 75 -49.85 -29.40 21.72
C ALA A 75 -49.79 -30.89 22.13
N ALA A 76 -48.73 -31.33 22.80
CA ALA A 76 -48.52 -32.71 23.20
C ALA A 76 -49.42 -33.22 24.34
N GLY A 77 -50.14 -32.34 25.06
CA GLY A 77 -51.23 -32.66 26.00
C GLY A 77 -50.96 -33.76 27.05
N THR A 78 -50.78 -33.37 28.31
CA THR A 78 -50.85 -34.29 29.46
C THR A 78 -52.29 -34.71 29.72
N VAL A 79 -52.74 -35.81 29.11
CA VAL A 79 -53.98 -36.48 29.53
C VAL A 79 -53.67 -37.28 30.81
N PRO A 80 -54.28 -36.99 31.98
CA PRO A 80 -54.15 -37.86 33.14
C PRO A 80 -54.79 -39.23 32.83
N PRO A 81 -54.24 -40.35 33.33
CA PRO A 81 -54.64 -41.69 32.91
C PRO A 81 -56.05 -42.14 33.34
N ALA A 82 -56.84 -41.31 34.02
CA ALA A 82 -58.02 -41.78 34.76
C ALA A 82 -59.37 -41.63 34.03
N GLU A 83 -59.46 -41.01 32.86
CA GLU A 83 -60.77 -40.70 32.24
C GLU A 83 -60.83 -41.08 30.75
N GLN A 84 -60.41 -42.31 30.43
CA GLN A 84 -60.59 -42.92 29.10
C GLN A 84 -61.53 -44.15 29.10
N ALA A 85 -62.36 -44.28 30.14
CA ALA A 85 -63.52 -45.15 30.05
C ALA A 85 -64.77 -44.27 29.94
N ILE A 86 -65.53 -44.50 28.86
CA ILE A 86 -66.88 -43.97 28.61
C ILE A 86 -66.92 -42.56 28.00
N VAL A 87 -66.69 -42.45 26.68
CA VAL A 87 -67.59 -41.68 25.81
C VAL A 87 -67.74 -42.40 24.47
N THR A 88 -69.00 -42.66 24.17
CA THR A 88 -69.66 -43.30 23.05
C THR A 88 -69.19 -42.91 21.65
N GLU A 89 -69.24 -43.91 20.76
CA GLU A 89 -69.21 -43.72 19.31
C GLU A 89 -70.32 -42.77 18.85
N GLU A 90 -69.93 -41.63 18.28
CA GLU A 90 -70.80 -40.86 17.39
C GLU A 90 -70.14 -40.70 16.02
N LYS A 91 -70.83 -41.24 15.00
CA LYS A 91 -70.48 -41.19 13.58
C LYS A 91 -70.25 -39.74 13.11
N LYS A 92 -69.01 -39.39 12.81
CA LYS A 92 -68.68 -38.16 12.05
C LYS A 92 -68.32 -38.49 10.59
N LYS A 93 -69.04 -37.83 9.69
CA LYS A 93 -68.95 -37.88 8.22
C LYS A 93 -67.49 -37.92 7.72
N ARG A 94 -67.19 -38.89 6.86
CA ARG A 94 -65.93 -39.05 6.13
C ARG A 94 -65.65 -37.82 5.27
N ARG A 95 -64.73 -36.97 5.72
CA ARG A 95 -63.85 -36.20 4.84
C ARG A 95 -62.57 -37.02 4.68
N TRP A 96 -62.15 -37.28 3.44
CA TRP A 96 -60.88 -37.95 3.13
C TRP A 96 -59.73 -37.05 3.61
N HIS A 97 -59.20 -37.34 4.79
CA HIS A 97 -57.95 -36.76 5.26
C HIS A 97 -56.93 -37.90 5.33
N PHE A 98 -55.83 -37.76 4.59
CA PHE A 98 -54.68 -38.64 4.70
C PHE A 98 -54.08 -38.44 6.10
N THR A 99 -54.33 -39.35 7.03
CA THR A 99 -53.82 -39.26 8.41
C THR A 99 -52.64 -40.20 8.55
N LEU A 100 -51.46 -39.61 8.78
CA LEU A 100 -50.22 -40.34 9.04
C LEU A 100 -50.39 -41.26 10.28
N PRO A 101 -49.77 -42.46 10.30
CA PRO A 101 -49.76 -43.31 11.49
C PRO A 101 -49.24 -42.51 12.70
N PRO A 102 -49.79 -42.72 13.91
CA PRO A 102 -49.47 -41.90 15.09
C PRO A 102 -47.97 -41.92 15.44
N ARG A 103 -47.28 -43.03 15.16
CA ARG A 103 -45.82 -43.15 15.30
C ARG A 103 -45.04 -42.28 14.31
N VAL A 104 -45.47 -42.26 13.04
CA VAL A 104 -44.84 -41.44 11.99
C VAL A 104 -45.11 -39.96 12.27
N LYS A 105 -46.33 -39.62 12.70
CA LYS A 105 -46.67 -38.25 13.13
C LYS A 105 -45.77 -37.80 14.29
N GLY A 106 -45.54 -38.64 15.29
CA GLY A 106 -44.63 -38.33 16.42
C GLY A 106 -43.19 -38.09 15.99
N TRP A 107 -42.66 -38.91 15.09
CA TRP A 107 -41.32 -38.74 14.52
C TRP A 107 -41.19 -37.48 13.64
N CYS A 108 -42.18 -37.19 12.80
CA CYS A 108 -42.18 -35.95 11.99
C CYS A 108 -42.17 -34.70 12.88
N HIS A 109 -42.96 -34.68 13.96
CA HIS A 109 -42.98 -33.54 14.89
C HIS A 109 -41.66 -33.42 15.65
N HIS A 110 -41.08 -34.54 16.06
CA HIS A 110 -39.77 -34.58 16.69
C HIS A 110 -38.68 -34.01 15.76
N ILE A 111 -38.53 -34.58 14.55
CA ILE A 111 -37.54 -34.12 13.56
C ILE A 111 -37.73 -32.63 13.25
N TYR A 112 -38.96 -32.17 13.05
CA TYR A 112 -39.26 -30.76 12.80
C TYR A 112 -38.81 -29.86 13.96
N GLN A 113 -39.12 -30.23 15.21
CA GLN A 113 -38.71 -29.45 16.39
C GLN A 113 -37.17 -29.35 16.51
N HIS A 114 -36.45 -30.42 16.24
CA HIS A 114 -34.98 -30.45 16.25
C HIS A 114 -34.35 -29.66 15.10
N LEU A 115 -34.90 -29.76 13.88
CA LEU A 115 -34.41 -29.02 12.73
C LEU A 115 -34.64 -27.52 12.87
N VAL A 116 -35.83 -27.09 13.32
CA VAL A 116 -36.14 -25.67 13.50
C VAL A 116 -35.26 -25.05 14.58
N THR A 117 -35.03 -25.74 15.70
CA THR A 117 -34.14 -25.25 16.76
C THR A 117 -32.68 -25.16 16.31
N ALA A 118 -32.17 -26.20 15.65
CA ALA A 118 -30.81 -26.21 15.13
C ALA A 118 -30.60 -25.14 14.04
N ALA A 119 -31.56 -24.97 13.13
CA ALA A 119 -31.50 -23.95 12.09
C ALA A 119 -31.50 -22.52 12.66
N CYS A 120 -32.39 -22.23 13.62
CA CYS A 120 -32.42 -20.91 14.27
C CYS A 120 -31.13 -20.63 15.06
N ALA A 121 -30.59 -21.64 15.75
CA ALA A 121 -29.32 -21.50 16.48
C ALA A 121 -28.13 -21.31 15.53
N ALA A 122 -28.05 -22.07 14.43
CA ALA A 122 -26.98 -21.94 13.44
C ALA A 122 -27.02 -20.58 12.73
N LEU A 123 -28.20 -20.09 12.34
CA LEU A 123 -28.37 -18.76 11.75
C LEU A 123 -27.98 -17.65 12.72
N ALA A 124 -28.35 -17.78 14.01
CA ALA A 124 -27.91 -16.85 15.04
C ALA A 124 -26.36 -16.83 15.18
N LEU A 125 -25.70 -17.99 15.15
CA LEU A 125 -24.24 -18.08 15.22
C LEU A 125 -23.55 -17.42 14.02
N ILE A 126 -24.04 -17.67 12.80
CA ILE A 126 -23.50 -17.06 11.58
C ILE A 126 -23.59 -15.53 11.65
N LEU A 127 -24.73 -14.99 12.09
CA LEU A 127 -24.90 -13.53 12.22
C LEU A 127 -23.97 -12.90 13.27
N ILE A 128 -23.71 -13.62 14.37
CA ILE A 128 -22.85 -13.15 15.46
C ILE A 128 -21.37 -13.23 15.06
N ASP A 129 -20.95 -14.29 14.36
CA ASP A 129 -19.57 -14.47 13.91
C ASP A 129 -19.12 -13.35 12.96
N GLN A 130 -20.05 -12.84 12.14
CA GLN A 130 -19.83 -11.66 11.31
C GLN A 130 -19.53 -10.37 12.09
N ASN A 131 -19.90 -10.28 13.37
CA ASN A 131 -19.55 -9.15 14.23
C ASN A 131 -18.16 -9.30 14.85
N PHE A 132 -17.73 -10.53 15.17
CA PHE A 132 -16.37 -10.79 15.67
C PHE A 132 -15.31 -10.65 14.57
N SER A 133 -15.65 -11.06 13.35
CA SER A 133 -14.75 -11.01 12.18
C SER A 133 -14.72 -9.66 11.47
N ALA A 134 -15.65 -8.74 11.77
CA ALA A 134 -15.63 -7.39 11.23
C ALA A 134 -14.47 -6.59 11.82
N SER A 135 -13.44 -6.35 11.00
CA SER A 135 -12.25 -5.55 11.33
C SER A 135 -12.48 -4.03 11.27
N GLY A 136 -13.70 -3.58 10.93
CA GLY A 136 -14.04 -2.17 10.83
C GLY A 136 -14.31 -1.53 12.19
N ALA A 137 -13.68 -0.39 12.47
CA ALA A 137 -14.02 0.44 13.62
C ALA A 137 -15.46 0.95 13.51
N LEU A 138 -16.20 0.94 14.61
CA LEU A 138 -17.51 1.60 14.67
C LEU A 138 -17.35 3.08 14.29
N THR A 139 -18.26 3.59 13.48
CA THR A 139 -18.38 5.02 13.17
C THR A 139 -19.57 5.64 13.91
N PRO A 140 -19.52 6.93 14.28
CA PRO A 140 -20.64 7.63 14.91
C PRO A 140 -21.91 7.58 14.05
N ILE A 141 -23.07 7.43 14.69
CA ILE A 141 -24.37 7.36 14.03
C ILE A 141 -25.02 8.75 14.09
N ALA A 142 -25.07 9.43 12.93
CA ALA A 142 -25.57 10.80 12.84
C ALA A 142 -27.10 10.92 12.70
N GLN A 143 -27.78 9.93 12.13
CA GLN A 143 -29.22 9.96 11.85
C GLN A 143 -29.91 8.67 12.33
N GLY A 144 -31.14 8.78 12.84
CA GLY A 144 -31.97 7.61 13.21
C GLY A 144 -31.72 7.03 14.60
N GLN A 145 -30.80 7.59 15.40
CA GLN A 145 -30.47 7.07 16.74
C GLN A 145 -31.65 7.13 17.71
N VAL A 146 -32.34 8.27 17.80
CA VAL A 146 -33.49 8.48 18.71
C VAL A 146 -34.67 7.55 18.43
N PRO A 147 -35.16 7.41 17.17
CA PRO A 147 -36.27 6.48 16.91
C PRO A 147 -35.87 5.02 17.14
N ALA A 148 -34.64 4.61 16.82
CA ALA A 148 -34.16 3.26 17.10
C ALA A 148 -34.05 2.95 18.60
N ALA A 149 -33.51 3.88 19.39
CA ALA A 149 -33.45 3.74 20.85
C ALA A 149 -34.85 3.67 21.47
N SER A 150 -35.79 4.49 20.98
CA SER A 150 -37.18 4.50 21.47
C SER A 150 -37.90 3.19 21.18
N LEU A 151 -37.69 2.62 19.98
CA LEU A 151 -38.22 1.30 19.62
C LEU A 151 -37.62 0.19 20.49
N LEU A 152 -36.31 0.21 20.74
CA LEU A 152 -35.64 -0.77 21.61
C LEU A 152 -36.15 -0.70 23.06
N LEU A 153 -36.38 0.51 23.58
CA LEU A 153 -36.98 0.69 24.91
C LEU A 153 -38.42 0.16 24.95
N ALA A 154 -39.21 0.36 23.91
CA ALA A 154 -40.55 -0.23 23.81
C ALA A 154 -40.51 -1.76 23.81
N VAL A 155 -39.56 -2.37 23.09
CA VAL A 155 -39.32 -3.82 23.12
C VAL A 155 -38.86 -4.28 24.50
N CYS A 156 -37.98 -3.54 25.17
CA CYS A 156 -37.58 -3.84 26.56
C CYS A 156 -38.77 -3.82 27.51
N PHE A 157 -39.65 -2.83 27.38
CA PHE A 157 -40.88 -2.74 28.18
C PHE A 157 -41.82 -3.92 27.91
N ALA A 158 -42.02 -4.29 26.65
CA ALA A 158 -42.82 -5.47 26.30
C ALA A 158 -42.24 -6.77 26.88
N LEU A 159 -40.92 -6.97 26.78
CA LEU A 159 -40.23 -8.11 27.39
C LEU A 159 -40.34 -8.11 28.91
N LEU A 160 -40.27 -6.94 29.56
CA LEU A 160 -40.44 -6.79 31.01
C LEU A 160 -41.85 -7.17 31.44
N VAL A 161 -42.88 -6.70 30.72
CA VAL A 161 -44.28 -7.05 31.00
C VAL A 161 -44.49 -8.55 30.84
N CYS A 162 -44.00 -9.16 29.75
CA CYS A 162 -44.06 -10.60 29.53
C CYS A 162 -43.35 -11.39 30.64
N GLU A 163 -42.15 -10.96 31.04
CA GLU A 163 -41.40 -11.56 32.14
C GLU A 163 -42.19 -11.49 33.44
N ARG A 164 -42.74 -10.32 33.78
CA ARG A 164 -43.51 -10.12 35.02
C ARG A 164 -44.76 -10.99 35.03
N MET A 165 -45.54 -10.99 33.95
CA MET A 165 -46.74 -11.81 33.83
C MET A 165 -46.45 -13.30 34.03
N LEU A 166 -45.37 -13.81 33.42
CA LEU A 166 -44.96 -15.21 33.55
C LEU A 166 -44.30 -15.53 34.89
N SER A 167 -43.71 -14.54 35.58
CA SER A 167 -43.11 -14.75 36.90
C SER A 167 -44.16 -14.84 38.02
N PHE A 168 -45.27 -14.07 37.93
CA PHE A 168 -46.30 -13.98 38.97
C PHE A 168 -47.27 -15.15 38.99
N ARG A 169 -47.69 -15.68 37.83
CA ARG A 169 -48.68 -16.78 37.75
C ARG A 169 -48.00 -18.11 37.49
N ARG A 170 -47.68 -18.90 38.52
CA ARG A 170 -47.18 -20.28 38.34
C ARG A 170 -48.29 -21.19 37.81
N ILE A 171 -48.17 -21.62 36.56
CA ILE A 171 -49.11 -22.56 35.94
C ILE A 171 -48.64 -23.96 36.33
N ARG A 172 -49.37 -24.61 37.24
CA ARG A 172 -48.97 -25.91 37.85
C ARG A 172 -48.77 -27.04 36.82
N ALA A 173 -49.38 -26.93 35.64
CA ALA A 173 -49.23 -27.87 34.53
C ALA A 173 -47.99 -27.62 33.63
N TRP A 174 -47.31 -26.46 33.75
CA TRP A 174 -46.23 -26.07 32.83
C TRP A 174 -44.83 -26.19 33.45
N VAL A 175 -44.19 -27.34 33.22
CA VAL A 175 -42.87 -27.70 33.81
C VAL A 175 -41.72 -26.77 33.35
N SER A 176 -41.77 -26.22 32.13
CA SER A 176 -40.71 -25.40 31.53
C SER A 176 -40.88 -23.89 31.68
N GLN A 177 -41.90 -23.44 32.42
CA GLN A 177 -42.16 -22.01 32.70
C GLN A 177 -40.91 -21.29 33.25
N THR A 178 -40.11 -21.99 34.05
CA THR A 178 -38.90 -21.42 34.64
C THR A 178 -37.82 -21.11 33.61
N ALA A 179 -37.59 -22.02 32.64
CA ALA A 179 -36.63 -21.79 31.57
C ALA A 179 -37.01 -20.58 30.71
N CYS A 180 -38.31 -20.42 30.38
CA CYS A 180 -38.81 -19.26 29.62
C CYS A 180 -38.57 -17.93 30.33
N VAL A 181 -38.78 -17.86 31.65
CA VAL A 181 -38.52 -16.64 32.43
C VAL A 181 -37.03 -16.27 32.43
N GLY A 182 -36.13 -17.25 32.50
CA GLY A 182 -34.68 -17.00 32.41
C GLY A 182 -34.28 -16.42 31.05
N LEU A 183 -34.81 -16.99 29.97
CA LEU A 183 -34.58 -16.51 28.61
C LEU A 183 -35.14 -15.11 28.35
N LEU A 184 -36.34 -14.80 28.85
CA LEU A 184 -36.90 -13.45 28.74
C LEU A 184 -36.03 -12.40 29.43
N ARG A 185 -35.43 -12.73 30.58
CA ARG A 185 -34.49 -11.83 31.27
C ARG A 185 -33.17 -11.68 30.53
N ALA A 186 -32.65 -12.76 29.93
CA ALA A 186 -31.47 -12.69 29.09
C ALA A 186 -31.72 -11.79 27.86
N LEU A 187 -32.83 -12.00 27.15
CA LEU A 187 -33.25 -11.17 26.02
C LEU A 187 -33.48 -9.69 26.42
N LEU A 188 -34.09 -9.44 27.58
CA LEU A 188 -34.25 -8.09 28.11
C LEU A 188 -32.90 -7.43 28.40
N SER A 189 -31.95 -8.16 29.01
CA SER A 189 -30.62 -7.65 29.32
C SER A 189 -29.83 -7.33 28.04
N ILE A 190 -29.97 -8.18 27.01
CA ILE A 190 -29.39 -7.97 25.69
C ILE A 190 -29.95 -6.70 25.04
N CYS A 191 -31.28 -6.54 24.99
CA CYS A 191 -31.91 -5.34 24.41
C CYS A 191 -31.57 -4.06 25.19
N LEU A 192 -31.40 -4.14 26.51
CA LEU A 192 -31.00 -3.00 27.32
C LEU A 192 -29.53 -2.62 27.08
N LEU A 193 -28.63 -3.60 27.02
CA LEU A 193 -27.21 -3.35 26.71
C LEU A 193 -27.01 -2.81 25.29
N THR A 194 -27.76 -3.29 24.29
CA THR A 194 -27.71 -2.71 22.94
C THR A 194 -28.25 -1.28 22.90
N THR A 195 -29.25 -0.95 23.71
CA THR A 195 -29.74 0.44 23.86
C THR A 195 -28.68 1.34 24.49
N VAL A 196 -27.94 0.86 25.50
CA VAL A 196 -26.82 1.58 26.12
C VAL A 196 -25.66 1.76 25.13
N ALA A 197 -25.32 0.72 24.36
CA ALA A 197 -24.31 0.83 23.30
C ALA A 197 -24.70 1.91 22.28
N LEU A 198 -25.95 1.92 21.83
CA LEU A 198 -26.48 2.93 20.92
C LEU A 198 -26.44 4.35 21.53
N ALA A 199 -26.65 4.51 22.83
CA ALA A 199 -26.58 5.81 23.50
C ALA A 199 -25.14 6.37 23.58
N VAL A 200 -24.16 5.48 23.77
CA VAL A 200 -22.74 5.83 24.01
C VAL A 200 -21.91 5.86 22.72
N ILE A 201 -22.45 5.39 21.58
CA ILE A 201 -21.71 5.28 20.31
C ILE A 201 -21.15 6.63 19.82
N ASN A 202 -21.82 7.75 20.10
CA ASN A 202 -21.40 9.08 19.66
C ASN A 202 -20.40 9.75 20.63
N THR A 203 -20.22 9.23 21.85
CA THR A 203 -19.28 9.77 22.84
C THR A 203 -18.01 8.94 22.93
N THR A 204 -18.14 7.61 23.02
CA THR A 204 -17.01 6.69 23.18
C THR A 204 -17.21 5.41 22.36
N LEU A 205 -16.66 5.40 21.14
CA LEU A 205 -16.80 4.30 20.17
C LEU A 205 -16.28 2.96 20.71
N TRP A 206 -15.12 2.98 21.37
CA TRP A 206 -14.52 1.78 21.96
C TRP A 206 -15.40 1.11 23.03
N VAL A 207 -16.03 1.89 23.92
CA VAL A 207 -16.95 1.37 24.94
C VAL A 207 -18.18 0.73 24.29
N SER A 208 -18.76 1.37 23.28
CA SER A 208 -19.87 0.81 22.51
C SER A 208 -19.50 -0.51 21.85
N GLN A 209 -18.27 -0.62 21.32
CA GLN A 209 -17.77 -1.84 20.68
C GLN A 209 -17.62 -3.00 21.68
N TRP A 210 -17.06 -2.74 22.86
CA TRP A 210 -16.94 -3.75 23.92
C TRP A 210 -18.30 -4.21 24.46
N ILE A 211 -19.26 -3.30 24.64
CA ILE A 211 -20.63 -3.66 25.03
C ILE A 211 -21.27 -4.58 23.98
N LEU A 212 -21.07 -4.26 22.69
CA LEU A 212 -21.60 -5.06 21.59
C LEU A 212 -20.95 -6.45 21.53
N TYR A 213 -19.64 -6.57 21.76
CA TYR A 213 -18.96 -7.86 21.86
C TYR A 213 -19.44 -8.68 23.05
N ALA A 214 -19.70 -8.06 24.20
CA ALA A 214 -20.27 -8.75 25.35
C ALA A 214 -21.69 -9.29 25.06
N VAL A 215 -22.53 -8.49 24.38
CA VAL A 215 -23.86 -8.94 23.91
C VAL A 215 -23.77 -10.09 22.91
N CYS A 216 -22.88 -9.97 21.93
CA CYS A 216 -22.62 -11.00 20.92
C CYS A 216 -22.14 -12.30 21.56
N ALA A 217 -21.18 -12.23 22.50
CA ALA A 217 -20.66 -13.38 23.23
C ALA A 217 -21.77 -14.08 24.03
N LEU A 218 -22.61 -13.32 24.73
CA LEU A 218 -23.72 -13.87 25.49
C LEU A 218 -24.70 -14.64 24.61
N LEU A 219 -25.11 -14.04 23.49
CA LEU A 219 -26.00 -14.70 22.51
C LEU A 219 -25.34 -15.91 21.85
N TRP A 220 -24.04 -15.85 21.58
CA TRP A 220 -23.28 -16.94 20.98
C TRP A 220 -23.33 -18.18 21.87
N VAL A 221 -23.07 -18.04 23.18
CA VAL A 221 -23.08 -19.20 24.06
C VAL A 221 -24.50 -19.76 24.23
N ILE A 222 -25.54 -18.92 24.29
CA ILE A 222 -26.94 -19.39 24.30
C ILE A 222 -27.28 -20.18 23.03
N ALA A 223 -26.86 -19.69 21.86
CA ALA A 223 -27.09 -20.36 20.58
C ALA A 223 -26.32 -21.69 20.49
N VAL A 224 -25.07 -21.74 20.94
CA VAL A 224 -24.28 -23.00 21.02
C VAL A 224 -24.97 -24.01 21.94
N GLU A 225 -25.48 -23.59 23.10
CA GLU A 225 -26.20 -24.50 24.00
C GLU A 225 -27.46 -25.08 23.33
N PHE A 226 -28.21 -24.27 22.57
CA PHE A 226 -29.39 -24.75 21.84
C PHE A 226 -29.01 -25.72 20.73
N LEU A 227 -27.96 -25.40 19.96
CA LEU A 227 -27.46 -26.26 18.87
C LEU A 227 -26.98 -27.61 19.41
N LEU A 228 -26.13 -27.60 20.43
CA LEU A 228 -25.61 -28.81 21.05
C LEU A 228 -26.72 -29.69 21.64
N ARG A 229 -27.73 -29.09 22.28
CA ARG A 229 -28.88 -29.84 22.79
C ARG A 229 -29.73 -30.42 21.68
N ALA A 230 -30.01 -29.65 20.63
CA ALA A 230 -30.79 -30.11 19.48
C ALA A 230 -30.10 -31.30 18.81
N LEU A 231 -28.77 -31.25 18.63
CA LEU A 231 -27.97 -32.33 18.06
C LEU A 231 -27.85 -33.55 18.99
N ALA A 232 -27.59 -33.35 20.28
CA ALA A 232 -27.41 -34.45 21.24
C ALA A 232 -28.69 -35.29 21.42
N THR A 233 -29.86 -34.69 21.20
CA THR A 233 -31.15 -35.33 21.46
C THR A 233 -31.88 -35.81 20.21
N ILE A 234 -31.35 -35.55 19.00
CA ILE A 234 -31.95 -35.94 17.71
C ILE A 234 -32.03 -37.46 17.52
N TRP A 235 -31.10 -38.20 18.14
CA TRP A 235 -31.02 -39.66 18.04
C TRP A 235 -31.83 -40.40 19.11
N ILE A 236 -32.48 -39.66 20.01
CA ILE A 236 -33.22 -40.26 21.13
C ILE A 236 -34.69 -40.40 20.74
N ALA A 237 -35.18 -41.64 20.70
CA ALA A 237 -36.54 -41.96 20.27
C ALA A 237 -37.62 -41.13 21.02
N PRO A 238 -38.66 -40.62 20.31
CA PRO A 238 -39.76 -39.88 20.93
C PRO A 238 -40.48 -40.74 21.98
N ARG A 239 -40.73 -40.17 23.17
CA ARG A 239 -41.47 -40.86 24.23
C ARG A 239 -42.95 -41.00 23.83
N PRO A 240 -43.53 -42.21 23.82
CA PRO A 240 -44.92 -42.41 23.40
C PRO A 240 -45.96 -41.92 24.43
N LYS A 241 -45.59 -41.76 25.70
CA LYS A 241 -46.43 -41.18 26.76
C LYS A 241 -45.57 -40.30 27.67
N GLY A 242 -45.73 -38.98 27.57
CA GLY A 242 -45.03 -37.98 28.40
C GLY A 242 -44.88 -36.63 27.69
N PRO A 243 -44.65 -35.53 28.43
CA PRO A 243 -44.47 -34.20 27.84
C PRO A 243 -43.23 -34.15 26.94
N ALA A 244 -43.34 -33.46 25.80
CA ALA A 244 -42.23 -33.25 24.88
C ALA A 244 -41.04 -32.57 25.58
N ARG A 245 -39.80 -32.92 25.21
CA ARG A 245 -38.59 -32.31 25.79
C ARG A 245 -38.51 -30.84 25.39
N PHE A 246 -38.13 -29.98 26.34
CA PHE A 246 -37.88 -28.55 26.06
C PHE A 246 -36.42 -28.39 25.61
N LEU A 247 -36.19 -28.20 24.31
CA LEU A 247 -34.83 -28.15 23.75
C LEU A 247 -34.16 -26.80 24.01
N THR A 248 -34.95 -25.74 24.10
CA THR A 248 -34.49 -24.35 24.31
C THR A 248 -34.31 -24.01 25.78
N GLN A 249 -33.73 -24.91 26.57
CA GLN A 249 -33.23 -24.57 27.90
C GLN A 249 -31.81 -24.02 27.76
N SER A 250 -31.46 -22.95 28.47
CA SER A 250 -30.08 -22.45 28.52
C SER A 250 -29.58 -22.36 29.97
N LEU A 251 -28.39 -22.89 30.23
CA LEU A 251 -27.73 -22.80 31.53
C LEU A 251 -27.35 -21.36 31.85
N ILE A 252 -26.89 -20.62 30.84
CA ILE A 252 -26.50 -19.22 30.98
C ILE A 252 -27.72 -18.33 31.17
N ALA A 253 -28.80 -18.54 30.42
CA ALA A 253 -30.03 -17.76 30.60
C ALA A 253 -30.68 -17.98 31.98
N GLU A 254 -30.53 -19.16 32.56
CA GLU A 254 -30.98 -19.43 33.94
C GLU A 254 -30.18 -18.66 35.01
N GLN A 255 -28.96 -18.19 34.70
CA GLN A 255 -28.14 -17.39 35.63
C GLN A 255 -28.65 -15.96 35.76
N PHE A 256 -29.41 -15.42 34.81
CA PHE A 256 -30.04 -14.09 34.88
C PHE A 256 -31.18 -14.00 35.91
N ARG A 257 -31.28 -14.98 36.82
CA ARG A 257 -32.17 -14.97 37.97
C ARG A 257 -31.42 -14.45 39.17
N TRP A 258 -31.91 -13.36 39.74
CA TRP A 258 -31.43 -12.91 41.04
C TRP A 258 -31.95 -13.84 42.14
N PRO A 259 -31.09 -14.33 43.07
CA PRO A 259 -29.63 -14.14 43.16
C PRO A 259 -28.80 -15.03 42.21
N LEU A 260 -27.70 -14.47 41.68
CA LEU A 260 -26.75 -15.14 40.77
C LEU A 260 -26.08 -16.35 41.47
N HIS A 261 -26.41 -17.56 41.02
CA HIS A 261 -25.86 -18.80 41.59
C HIS A 261 -25.38 -19.78 40.50
N PRO A 262 -24.36 -19.42 39.70
CA PRO A 262 -23.90 -20.22 38.56
C PRO A 262 -23.48 -21.65 38.94
N LEU A 263 -22.80 -21.78 40.09
CA LEU A 263 -22.31 -23.07 40.58
C LEU A 263 -23.41 -23.96 41.18
N LEU A 264 -24.48 -23.39 41.74
CA LEU A 264 -25.57 -24.17 42.35
C LEU A 264 -26.51 -24.78 41.29
N SER A 265 -26.77 -24.06 40.20
CA SER A 265 -27.57 -24.57 39.08
C SER A 265 -26.85 -25.69 38.32
N LEU A 266 -25.53 -25.55 38.13
CA LEU A 266 -24.69 -26.60 37.57
C LEU A 266 -24.63 -27.81 38.51
N ARG A 267 -24.45 -27.59 39.83
CA ARG A 267 -24.48 -28.64 40.85
C ARG A 267 -25.78 -29.44 40.81
N LYS A 268 -26.93 -28.76 40.77
CA LYS A 268 -28.24 -29.42 40.76
C LYS A 268 -28.43 -30.28 39.51
N LYS A 269 -28.02 -29.78 38.33
CA LYS A 269 -28.13 -30.54 37.07
C LYS A 269 -27.14 -31.71 36.97
N ILE A 270 -25.94 -31.58 37.52
CA ILE A 270 -24.97 -32.69 37.58
C ILE A 270 -25.47 -33.76 38.57
N ALA A 271 -26.00 -33.35 39.73
CA ALA A 271 -26.64 -34.27 40.68
C ALA A 271 -27.86 -34.97 40.06
N ASP A 272 -28.73 -34.24 39.36
CA ASP A 272 -29.93 -34.78 38.70
C ASP A 272 -29.60 -35.73 37.52
N HIS A 273 -28.48 -35.53 36.81
CA HIS A 273 -28.11 -36.33 35.63
C HIS A 273 -27.18 -37.51 35.94
N PHE A 274 -26.22 -37.32 36.86
CA PHE A 274 -25.20 -38.33 37.20
C PHE A 274 -25.43 -38.98 38.58
N GLY A 275 -26.41 -38.51 39.37
CA GLY A 275 -26.69 -39.03 40.71
C GLY A 275 -25.62 -38.70 41.76
N VAL A 276 -24.64 -37.85 41.42
CA VAL A 276 -23.51 -37.50 42.29
C VAL A 276 -23.75 -36.13 42.92
N ASP A 277 -23.94 -36.10 44.25
CA ASP A 277 -24.05 -34.86 45.03
C ASP A 277 -22.66 -34.22 45.28
N ILE A 278 -22.15 -33.54 44.26
CA ILE A 278 -20.84 -32.85 44.28
C ILE A 278 -20.77 -31.76 45.38
N GLY A 279 -21.91 -31.31 45.93
CA GLY A 279 -21.99 -30.29 46.98
C GLY A 279 -21.43 -30.69 48.35
N GLN A 280 -21.26 -31.98 48.59
CA GLN A 280 -20.67 -32.51 49.83
C GLN A 280 -19.14 -32.51 49.78
N ILE A 281 -18.54 -32.37 48.59
CA ILE A 281 -17.09 -32.33 48.41
C ILE A 281 -16.60 -30.91 48.73
N GLN A 282 -15.84 -30.78 49.81
CA GLN A 282 -15.29 -29.50 50.29
C GLN A 282 -14.50 -28.74 49.20
N ALA A 283 -13.85 -29.48 48.30
CA ALA A 283 -13.07 -28.94 47.18
C ALA A 283 -13.88 -27.99 46.27
N PHE A 284 -15.12 -28.32 45.90
CA PHE A 284 -15.93 -27.46 45.00
C PHE A 284 -16.39 -26.16 45.67
N ARG A 285 -16.61 -26.19 46.99
CA ARG A 285 -16.96 -25.00 47.78
C ARG A 285 -15.77 -24.05 47.95
N LEU A 286 -14.57 -24.61 48.05
CA LEU A 286 -13.31 -23.88 48.10
C LEU A 286 -12.98 -23.28 46.72
N MET A 287 -13.12 -24.07 45.66
CA MET A 287 -12.87 -23.67 44.27
C MET A 287 -13.72 -22.46 43.86
N GLY A 288 -15.00 -22.41 44.22
CA GLY A 288 -15.84 -21.23 43.98
C GLY A 288 -15.43 -19.97 44.75
N LYS A 289 -14.82 -20.11 45.93
CA LYS A 289 -14.32 -18.98 46.74
C LYS A 289 -12.94 -18.49 46.30
N ILE A 290 -12.10 -19.37 45.77
CA ILE A 290 -10.70 -19.08 45.40
C ILE A 290 -10.56 -18.65 43.93
N ILE A 291 -11.38 -19.18 43.02
CA ILE A 291 -11.26 -18.88 41.58
C ILE A 291 -11.36 -17.38 41.30
N VAL A 292 -12.34 -16.69 41.89
CA VAL A 292 -12.54 -15.26 41.64
C VAL A 292 -11.35 -14.41 42.10
N PRO A 293 -10.86 -14.50 43.36
CA PRO A 293 -9.70 -13.72 43.79
C PRO A 293 -8.41 -14.14 43.06
N VAL A 294 -8.21 -15.41 42.71
CA VAL A 294 -7.04 -15.84 41.93
C VAL A 294 -7.10 -15.30 40.51
N ALA A 295 -8.26 -15.34 39.85
CA ALA A 295 -8.43 -14.76 38.52
C ALA A 295 -8.25 -13.23 38.54
N CYS A 296 -8.78 -12.54 39.55
CA CYS A 296 -8.52 -11.11 39.74
C CYS A 296 -7.04 -10.81 39.99
N GLY A 297 -6.37 -11.62 40.81
CA GLY A 297 -4.94 -11.49 41.06
C GLY A 297 -4.10 -11.70 39.80
N LEU A 298 -4.41 -12.75 39.02
CA LEU A 298 -3.75 -13.02 37.75
C LEU A 298 -3.98 -11.90 36.73
N ALA A 299 -5.21 -11.37 36.65
CA ALA A 299 -5.52 -10.22 35.80
C ALA A 299 -4.77 -8.96 36.23
N PHE A 300 -4.63 -8.72 37.53
CA PHE A 300 -3.86 -7.60 38.07
C PHE A 300 -2.36 -7.74 37.77
N ILE A 301 -1.80 -8.94 37.90
CA ILE A 301 -0.40 -9.22 37.53
C ILE A 301 -0.20 -9.03 36.03
N GLY A 302 -1.09 -9.57 35.19
CA GLY A 302 -1.05 -9.38 33.74
C GLY A 302 -1.14 -7.90 33.35
N TRP A 303 -1.98 -7.14 34.05
CA TRP A 303 -2.08 -5.70 33.89
C TRP A 303 -0.78 -4.98 34.28
N LEU A 304 -0.14 -5.35 35.40
CA LEU A 304 1.18 -4.81 35.77
C LEU A 304 2.26 -5.13 34.73
N MET A 305 2.24 -6.34 34.15
CA MET A 305 3.18 -6.74 33.10
C MET A 305 3.01 -5.92 31.81
N SER A 306 1.86 -5.28 31.57
CA SER A 306 1.69 -4.37 30.43
C SER A 306 2.59 -3.13 30.48
N GLY A 307 3.19 -2.82 31.65
CA GLY A 307 4.20 -1.77 31.78
C GLY A 307 5.58 -2.16 31.26
N LEU A 308 5.82 -3.44 30.98
CA LEU A 308 7.09 -3.94 30.44
C LEU A 308 7.16 -3.66 28.93
N ASN A 309 8.07 -2.80 28.50
CA ASN A 309 8.24 -2.41 27.10
C ASN A 309 9.65 -2.76 26.61
N GLN A 310 9.74 -3.29 25.39
CA GLN A 310 11.01 -3.60 24.75
C GLN A 310 11.22 -2.68 23.54
N VAL A 311 12.34 -1.96 23.53
CA VAL A 311 12.77 -1.11 22.42
C VAL A 311 13.88 -1.83 21.65
N SER A 312 13.72 -1.95 20.33
CA SER A 312 14.69 -2.60 19.44
C SER A 312 15.97 -1.78 19.28
N VAL A 313 17.05 -2.41 18.80
CA VAL A 313 18.37 -1.76 18.56
C VAL A 313 18.30 -0.67 17.50
N ASN A 314 17.44 -0.83 16.49
CA ASN A 314 17.26 0.14 15.40
C ASN A 314 16.18 1.17 15.72
N GLN A 315 15.74 1.28 16.98
CA GLN A 315 14.63 2.13 17.39
C GLN A 315 14.94 2.85 18.71
N ARG A 316 14.26 3.97 18.94
CA ARG A 316 14.15 4.66 20.22
C ARG A 316 12.68 4.69 20.62
N GLY A 317 12.40 4.55 21.91
CA GLY A 317 11.04 4.53 22.43
C GLY A 317 10.67 5.87 23.05
N VAL A 318 9.77 6.64 22.46
CA VAL A 318 9.26 7.86 23.09
C VAL A 318 8.22 7.46 24.13
N TYR A 319 8.52 7.72 25.41
CA TYR A 319 7.67 7.32 26.53
C TYR A 319 6.66 8.40 26.90
N GLU A 320 5.39 8.02 26.85
CA GLU A 320 4.28 8.85 27.27
C GLU A 320 3.77 8.46 28.65
N ARG A 321 3.51 9.48 29.48
CA ARG A 321 2.82 9.35 30.77
C ARG A 321 1.51 10.11 30.67
N PHE A 322 0.38 9.41 30.80
CA PHE A 322 -0.97 10.00 30.66
C PHE A 322 -1.14 10.81 29.35
N GLY A 323 -0.50 10.38 28.27
CA GLY A 323 -0.54 11.07 26.97
C GLY A 323 0.47 12.21 26.80
N ASN A 324 1.25 12.57 27.83
CA ASN A 324 2.31 13.57 27.71
C ASN A 324 3.67 12.90 27.42
N PRO A 325 4.38 13.24 26.33
CA PRO A 325 5.71 12.71 26.06
C PRO A 325 6.74 13.26 27.05
N THR A 326 7.37 12.38 27.83
CA THR A 326 8.27 12.78 28.93
C THR A 326 9.73 12.46 28.69
N ASP A 327 10.02 11.32 28.06
CA ASP A 327 11.38 10.81 27.97
C ASP A 327 11.56 9.98 26.69
N VAL A 328 12.81 9.82 26.27
CA VAL A 328 13.18 8.99 25.11
C VAL A 328 14.06 7.85 25.59
N LEU A 329 13.53 6.64 25.47
CA LEU A 329 14.15 5.42 25.91
C LEU A 329 15.10 4.88 24.84
N LEU A 330 16.31 4.55 25.25
CA LEU A 330 17.31 3.87 24.41
C LEU A 330 16.90 2.41 24.14
N PRO A 331 17.54 1.73 23.17
CA PRO A 331 17.35 0.30 22.96
C PRO A 331 17.53 -0.52 24.24
N GLY A 332 16.56 -1.40 24.55
CA GLY A 332 16.58 -2.20 25.78
C GLY A 332 15.18 -2.50 26.32
N VAL A 333 15.16 -3.16 27.49
CA VAL A 333 13.92 -3.45 28.22
C VAL A 333 13.72 -2.37 29.27
N HIS A 334 12.55 -1.75 29.26
CA HIS A 334 12.17 -0.66 30.15
C HIS A 334 10.88 -0.99 30.89
N ILE A 335 10.77 -0.48 32.11
CA ILE A 335 9.58 -0.64 32.95
C ILE A 335 8.92 0.73 33.06
N GLY A 336 7.69 0.83 32.57
CA GLY A 336 6.84 2.01 32.68
C GLY A 336 5.57 1.73 33.47
N LEU A 337 4.72 2.75 33.57
CA LEU A 337 3.35 2.59 34.04
C LEU A 337 2.57 1.62 33.14
N PRO A 338 1.73 0.75 33.72
CA PRO A 338 0.88 -0.16 32.95
C PRO A 338 -0.14 0.63 32.11
N TRP A 339 -0.54 0.04 31.00
CA TRP A 339 -1.56 0.62 30.13
C TRP A 339 -2.87 0.82 30.92
N PRO A 340 -3.59 1.96 30.82
CA PRO A 340 -3.44 3.04 29.83
C PRO A 340 -2.60 4.24 30.33
N PHE A 341 -1.95 4.14 31.48
CA PHE A 341 -1.27 5.28 32.11
C PHE A 341 0.11 5.55 31.52
N GLY A 342 0.72 4.54 30.89
CA GLY A 342 1.97 4.68 30.14
C GLY A 342 1.90 3.95 28.81
N ARG A 343 2.56 4.51 27.79
CA ARG A 343 2.83 3.83 26.52
C ARG A 343 4.18 4.24 25.96
N VAL A 344 4.84 3.34 25.23
CA VAL A 344 6.09 3.62 24.51
C VAL A 344 5.78 3.60 23.02
N LEU A 345 6.04 4.70 22.33
CA LEU A 345 5.94 4.79 20.89
C LEU A 345 7.32 4.53 20.25
N PRO A 346 7.49 3.48 19.44
CA PRO A 346 8.75 3.24 18.75
C PRO A 346 8.96 4.26 17.63
N VAL A 347 10.16 4.79 17.54
CA VAL A 347 10.66 5.67 16.48
C VAL A 347 11.94 5.08 15.93
N ASP A 348 12.13 5.12 14.62
CA ASP A 348 13.34 4.61 14.00
C ASP A 348 14.58 5.39 14.44
N TYR A 349 15.69 4.69 14.60
CA TYR A 349 16.97 5.29 14.99
C TYR A 349 18.10 4.82 14.08
N GLY A 350 18.63 5.76 13.30
CA GLY A 350 19.71 5.47 12.34
C GLY A 350 19.25 4.76 11.06
N THR A 351 17.98 4.38 10.94
CA THR A 351 17.39 3.83 9.72
C THR A 351 17.33 4.92 8.64
N VAL A 352 17.87 4.62 7.47
CA VAL A 352 17.84 5.53 6.32
C VAL A 352 16.66 5.17 5.43
N HIS A 353 15.86 6.16 5.12
CA HIS A 353 14.68 6.06 4.27
C HIS A 353 14.94 6.75 2.94
N GLU A 354 14.42 6.14 1.88
CA GLU A 354 14.38 6.72 0.54
C GLU A 354 12.95 7.15 0.24
N LEU A 355 12.80 8.40 -0.21
CA LEU A 355 11.52 8.97 -0.59
C LEU A 355 11.60 9.51 -2.01
N ALA A 356 10.86 8.89 -2.93
CA ALA A 356 10.68 9.41 -4.27
C ALA A 356 9.64 10.54 -4.27
N LEU A 357 9.83 11.52 -5.15
CA LEU A 357 8.96 12.70 -5.23
C LEU A 357 7.78 12.57 -6.22
N SER A 358 7.59 11.39 -6.83
CA SER A 358 6.53 11.11 -7.81
C SER A 358 5.11 11.25 -7.25
N ASP A 359 4.14 11.52 -8.13
CA ASP A 359 2.71 11.69 -7.81
C ASP A 359 1.98 10.36 -7.58
N GLU A 360 2.55 9.24 -8.03
CA GLU A 360 2.01 7.93 -7.69
C GLU A 360 2.26 7.67 -6.20
N GLN A 361 1.18 7.55 -5.42
CA GLN A 361 1.27 6.96 -4.09
C GLN A 361 2.10 5.68 -4.18
N PRO A 362 3.04 5.43 -3.24
CA PRO A 362 3.61 4.12 -3.10
C PRO A 362 2.44 3.18 -2.81
N THR A 363 1.91 2.55 -3.86
CA THR A 363 1.13 1.34 -3.72
C THR A 363 1.99 0.46 -2.81
N GLN A 364 1.35 -0.02 -1.73
CA GLN A 364 1.91 -0.80 -0.63
C GLN A 364 3.34 -1.31 -0.87
N PRO A 365 4.29 -1.19 0.09
CA PRO A 365 5.62 -1.77 -0.07
C PRO A 365 5.41 -3.18 -0.63
N VAL A 366 5.90 -3.43 -1.84
CA VAL A 366 5.63 -4.66 -2.59
C VAL A 366 6.39 -5.79 -1.91
N SER A 367 6.04 -6.10 -0.66
CA SER A 367 6.34 -7.33 0.03
C SER A 367 5.46 -8.39 -0.61
N ALA A 368 5.87 -8.87 -1.78
CA ALA A 368 5.63 -10.23 -2.28
C ALA A 368 6.04 -10.47 -3.75
N ALA A 369 6.57 -9.48 -4.49
CA ALA A 369 6.91 -9.71 -5.90
C ALA A 369 8.10 -8.92 -6.44
N VAL A 370 9.11 -8.62 -5.61
CA VAL A 370 10.48 -8.80 -6.13
C VAL A 370 10.63 -10.31 -6.29
N ALA A 371 10.05 -10.85 -7.39
CA ALA A 371 10.51 -12.11 -7.94
C ALA A 371 12.03 -11.99 -7.89
N LYS A 372 12.71 -12.90 -7.16
CA LYS A 372 14.16 -12.92 -7.05
C LYS A 372 14.72 -12.76 -8.45
N ALA A 373 15.05 -11.52 -8.82
CA ALA A 373 15.51 -11.22 -10.15
C ALA A 373 16.81 -11.99 -10.23
N ASN A 374 16.85 -12.97 -11.12
CA ASN A 374 18.05 -13.76 -11.32
C ASN A 374 19.17 -12.76 -11.59
N ILE A 375 20.31 -12.86 -10.91
CA ILE A 375 21.41 -11.90 -11.06
C ILE A 375 21.86 -11.82 -12.54
N GLU A 376 21.59 -12.89 -13.30
CA GLU A 376 21.83 -13.03 -14.74
C GLU A 376 20.58 -12.81 -15.62
N GLY A 377 19.46 -12.34 -15.06
CA GLY A 377 18.26 -12.01 -15.82
C GLY A 377 18.41 -10.71 -16.62
N PRO A 378 17.53 -10.47 -17.61
CA PRO A 378 17.49 -9.17 -18.28
C PRO A 378 17.26 -8.06 -17.24
N ALA A 379 17.94 -6.92 -17.44
CA ALA A 379 17.81 -5.78 -16.55
C ALA A 379 16.32 -5.42 -16.39
N PRO A 380 15.85 -5.11 -15.16
CA PRO A 380 14.48 -4.69 -14.91
C PRO A 380 14.08 -3.57 -15.87
N MET A 381 12.86 -3.62 -16.42
CA MET A 381 12.40 -2.59 -17.37
C MET A 381 12.42 -1.19 -16.73
N ASP A 382 12.22 -1.10 -15.42
CA ASP A 382 12.28 0.15 -14.65
C ASP A 382 13.69 0.79 -14.59
N SER A 383 14.75 0.06 -14.96
CA SER A 383 16.12 0.62 -14.99
C SER A 383 16.46 1.30 -16.32
N TRP A 384 15.63 1.14 -17.35
CA TRP A 384 15.84 1.75 -18.66
C TRP A 384 15.43 3.22 -18.61
N ARG A 385 16.42 4.12 -18.50
CA ARG A 385 16.23 5.57 -18.38
C ARG A 385 16.36 6.31 -19.72
N LEU A 386 15.68 5.85 -20.76
CA LEU A 386 15.74 6.47 -22.08
C LEU A 386 14.81 7.70 -22.13
N TRP A 387 15.25 8.78 -22.78
CA TRP A 387 14.49 10.06 -22.81
C TRP A 387 13.15 9.97 -23.55
N ASP A 388 12.94 8.94 -24.36
CA ASP A 388 11.71 8.72 -25.14
C ASP A 388 10.63 7.94 -24.38
N SER A 389 10.93 7.42 -23.19
CA SER A 389 9.99 6.72 -22.30
C SER A 389 9.73 7.55 -21.04
N SER A 390 8.49 7.52 -20.54
CA SER A 390 8.15 8.05 -19.22
C SER A 390 8.48 7.04 -18.13
N HIS A 391 9.15 7.45 -17.07
CA HIS A 391 9.45 6.58 -15.93
C HIS A 391 8.41 6.82 -14.81
N SER A 392 8.09 5.78 -14.03
CA SER A 392 7.12 5.88 -12.91
C SER A 392 7.56 6.85 -11.79
N THR A 393 8.85 7.17 -11.76
CA THR A 393 9.46 8.11 -10.82
C THR A 393 9.66 9.51 -11.40
N ASP A 394 9.28 9.74 -12.67
CA ASP A 394 9.36 11.05 -13.29
C ASP A 394 8.38 12.02 -12.62
N GLN A 395 8.92 13.11 -12.08
CA GLN A 395 8.12 14.26 -11.68
C GLN A 395 8.28 15.38 -12.73
N ALA A 396 7.15 15.83 -13.29
CA ALA A 396 7.14 16.99 -14.17
C ALA A 396 7.32 18.27 -13.34
N GLN A 397 8.36 19.03 -13.64
CA GLN A 397 8.68 20.29 -13.01
C GLN A 397 8.58 21.41 -14.03
N VAL A 398 7.94 22.51 -13.62
CA VAL A 398 7.84 23.72 -14.42
C VAL A 398 9.04 24.60 -14.15
N ILE A 399 9.70 25.00 -15.24
CA ILE A 399 10.71 26.04 -15.25
C ILE A 399 10.08 27.28 -15.87
N ALA A 400 9.97 28.33 -15.07
CA ALA A 400 9.37 29.60 -15.48
C ALA A 400 10.37 30.72 -15.21
N SER A 401 11.39 30.83 -16.06
CA SER A 401 12.42 31.86 -15.93
C SER A 401 12.08 33.11 -16.72
N ALA A 402 12.33 34.27 -16.10
CA ALA A 402 12.38 35.56 -16.76
C ALA A 402 13.81 36.10 -16.61
N VAL A 403 14.64 35.92 -17.64
CA VAL A 403 16.00 36.48 -17.68
C VAL A 403 16.10 37.50 -18.81
N GLY A 404 16.40 38.74 -18.44
CA GLY A 404 16.32 39.89 -19.33
C GLY A 404 14.87 40.14 -19.78
N ASP A 405 14.67 40.49 -21.05
CA ASP A 405 13.35 40.73 -21.65
C ASP A 405 12.64 39.45 -22.15
N LYS A 406 13.21 38.26 -21.90
CA LYS A 406 12.67 36.99 -22.40
C LYS A 406 12.06 36.18 -21.27
N GLN A 407 10.76 35.93 -21.37
CA GLN A 407 10.07 34.94 -20.56
C GLN A 407 10.17 33.56 -21.23
N SER A 408 10.70 32.57 -20.51
CA SER A 408 10.76 31.19 -20.97
C SER A 408 9.93 30.30 -20.05
N PHE A 409 8.98 29.58 -20.63
CA PHE A 409 8.20 28.56 -19.94
C PHE A 409 8.52 27.20 -20.54
N GLN A 410 9.06 26.31 -19.70
CA GLN A 410 9.47 24.97 -20.13
C GLN A 410 9.07 23.95 -19.05
N ILE A 411 8.82 22.72 -19.49
CA ILE A 411 8.48 21.60 -18.61
C ILE A 411 9.56 20.56 -18.78
N VAL A 412 10.03 20.03 -17.65
CA VAL A 412 11.12 19.05 -17.60
C VAL A 412 10.71 17.94 -16.65
N ASN A 413 10.97 16.70 -17.06
CA ASN A 413 10.81 15.55 -16.18
C ASN A 413 12.12 15.32 -15.44
N MET A 414 12.02 15.09 -14.13
CA MET A 414 13.15 14.85 -13.26
C MET A 414 12.87 13.67 -12.34
N ASP A 415 13.86 12.79 -12.18
CA ASP A 415 13.85 11.75 -11.14
C ASP A 415 14.68 12.23 -9.95
N ILE A 416 13.98 12.54 -8.86
CA ILE A 416 14.57 13.08 -7.64
C ILE A 416 14.17 12.21 -6.45
N ARG A 417 15.20 11.82 -5.68
CA ARG A 417 15.06 10.96 -4.50
C ARG A 417 15.66 11.64 -3.29
N LEU A 418 14.91 11.68 -2.21
CA LEU A 418 15.31 12.26 -0.93
C LEU A 418 15.75 11.13 -0.01
N ILE A 419 17.00 11.20 0.44
CA ILE A 419 17.54 10.24 1.39
C ILE A 419 17.57 10.90 2.76
N TRP A 420 16.76 10.39 3.68
CA TRP A 420 16.51 11.02 4.97
C TRP A 420 16.51 10.00 6.10
N ARG A 421 16.60 10.50 7.34
CA ARG A 421 16.41 9.71 8.56
C ARG A 421 15.82 10.59 9.65
N VAL A 422 15.29 9.97 10.70
CA VAL A 422 15.00 10.70 11.95
C VAL A 422 16.34 11.13 12.57
N GLY A 423 16.41 12.37 13.06
CA GLY A 423 17.62 12.94 13.65
C GLY A 423 18.12 12.15 14.86
N MET A 424 19.42 12.29 15.16
CA MET A 424 20.09 11.46 16.15
C MET A 424 19.87 11.94 17.61
N HIS A 425 19.22 13.08 17.83
CA HIS A 425 18.96 13.61 19.17
C HIS A 425 17.58 13.17 19.68
N ASP A 426 17.42 13.11 21.00
CA ASP A 426 16.15 12.69 21.61
C ASP A 426 15.00 13.65 21.29
N ARG A 427 15.29 14.95 21.15
CA ARG A 427 14.32 15.95 20.69
C ARG A 427 13.80 15.62 19.29
N ASP A 428 14.66 15.14 18.40
CA ASP A 428 14.30 14.84 17.01
C ASP A 428 13.30 13.68 16.95
N ALA A 429 13.50 12.64 17.76
CA ALA A 429 12.56 11.52 17.89
C ALA A 429 11.18 12.00 18.37
N MET A 430 11.11 12.87 19.38
CA MET A 430 9.85 13.44 19.86
C MET A 430 9.19 14.31 18.77
N ASN A 431 9.96 15.19 18.16
CA ASN A 431 9.51 16.08 17.10
C ASN A 431 8.90 15.31 15.91
N SER A 432 9.52 14.20 15.52
CA SER A 432 9.05 13.37 14.41
C SER A 432 7.68 12.73 14.63
N LEU A 433 7.28 12.51 15.89
CA LEU A 433 5.98 11.94 16.25
C LEU A 433 4.89 12.99 16.49
N TYR A 434 5.24 14.16 17.02
CA TYR A 434 4.26 15.11 17.55
C TYR A 434 4.10 16.40 16.73
N GLN A 435 5.09 16.76 15.92
CA GLN A 435 5.00 17.99 15.11
C GLN A 435 4.36 17.74 13.74
N THR A 436 4.15 16.48 13.37
CA THR A 436 3.69 16.10 12.04
C THR A 436 2.87 14.82 12.11
N ASP A 437 1.70 14.80 11.45
CA ASP A 437 0.83 13.62 11.41
C ASP A 437 1.43 12.49 10.55
N ASP A 438 2.05 12.84 9.42
CA ASP A 438 2.69 11.92 8.49
C ASP A 438 3.98 12.53 7.92
N LEU A 439 5.10 11.95 8.33
CA LEU A 439 6.43 12.50 8.12
C LEU A 439 6.88 12.39 6.65
N PRO A 440 6.81 11.22 5.98
CA PRO A 440 7.06 11.10 4.54
C PRO A 440 6.31 12.12 3.68
N THR A 441 4.99 12.26 3.87
CA THR A 441 4.20 13.19 3.03
C THR A 441 4.53 14.65 3.30
N THR A 442 4.91 14.99 4.53
CA THR A 442 5.36 16.33 4.87
C THR A 442 6.71 16.66 4.24
N ILE A 443 7.68 15.73 4.31
CA ILE A 443 8.97 15.88 3.62
C ILE A 443 8.75 16.05 2.11
N GLN A 444 7.88 15.22 1.50
CA GLN A 444 7.56 15.29 0.07
C GLN A 444 6.98 16.66 -0.31
N ARG A 445 6.01 17.18 0.45
CA ARG A 445 5.37 18.48 0.20
C ARG A 445 6.36 19.63 0.34
N VAL A 446 7.19 19.62 1.38
CA VAL A 446 8.22 20.63 1.60
C VAL A 446 9.24 20.63 0.47
N ALA A 447 9.73 19.45 0.08
CA ALA A 447 10.68 19.31 -1.01
C ALA A 447 10.09 19.80 -2.34
N ARG A 448 8.84 19.44 -2.68
CA ARG A 448 8.15 19.95 -3.87
C ARG A 448 8.01 21.46 -3.88
N GLN A 449 7.68 22.06 -2.73
CA GLN A 449 7.61 23.51 -2.59
C GLN A 449 8.96 24.16 -2.88
N VAL A 450 10.03 23.66 -2.25
CA VAL A 450 11.40 24.18 -2.43
C VAL A 450 11.87 23.99 -3.87
N MET A 451 11.66 22.82 -4.46
CA MET A 451 12.00 22.55 -5.86
C MET A 451 11.27 23.49 -6.80
N THR A 452 9.95 23.68 -6.61
CA THR A 452 9.17 24.60 -7.44
C THR A 452 9.70 26.02 -7.36
N GLN A 453 10.08 26.48 -6.18
CA GLN A 453 10.70 27.79 -5.99
C GLN A 453 12.12 27.86 -6.58
N TYR A 454 12.91 26.81 -6.48
CA TYR A 454 14.26 26.75 -7.04
C TYR A 454 14.20 26.83 -8.57
N PHE A 455 13.42 25.96 -9.21
CA PHE A 455 13.32 25.86 -10.66
C PHE A 455 12.60 27.04 -11.32
N SER A 456 11.77 27.80 -10.59
CA SER A 456 11.19 29.03 -11.13
C SER A 456 12.23 30.11 -11.42
N HIS A 457 13.46 30.00 -10.91
CA HIS A 457 14.53 30.98 -11.14
C HIS A 457 15.63 30.47 -12.09
N GLN A 458 15.46 29.28 -12.67
CA GLN A 458 16.49 28.61 -13.46
C GLN A 458 16.15 28.57 -14.95
N GLN A 459 17.15 28.39 -15.82
CA GLN A 459 16.96 28.11 -17.25
C GLN A 459 17.32 26.67 -17.57
N LEU A 460 16.63 26.04 -18.53
CA LEU A 460 16.93 24.64 -18.90
C LEU A 460 18.37 24.44 -19.37
N ASP A 461 18.90 25.33 -20.21
CA ASP A 461 20.28 25.22 -20.69
C ASP A 461 21.28 25.31 -19.53
N GLU A 462 20.96 26.11 -18.50
CA GLU A 462 21.76 26.18 -17.28
C GLU A 462 21.63 24.88 -16.50
N LEU A 463 20.43 24.35 -16.26
CA LEU A 463 20.22 23.09 -15.54
C LEU A 463 20.86 21.87 -16.21
N LEU A 464 20.89 21.83 -17.54
CA LEU A 464 21.53 20.75 -18.31
C LEU A 464 23.06 20.84 -18.25
N ASN A 465 23.61 22.05 -18.13
CA ASN A 465 25.05 22.31 -18.06
C ASN A 465 25.58 22.43 -16.63
N GLU A 466 24.72 22.68 -15.65
CA GLU A 466 25.07 22.87 -14.24
C GLU A 466 25.58 21.56 -13.64
N GLN A 467 26.54 21.68 -12.74
CA GLN A 467 27.02 20.53 -11.97
C GLN A 467 25.92 20.07 -11.02
N ARG A 468 25.27 18.95 -11.35
CA ARG A 468 24.22 18.29 -10.53
C ARG A 468 24.55 18.25 -9.03
N ALA A 469 25.83 18.11 -8.66
CA ALA A 469 26.28 18.14 -7.27
C ALA A 469 25.97 19.47 -6.55
N THR A 470 26.19 20.60 -7.20
CA THR A 470 25.92 21.94 -6.64
C THR A 470 24.43 22.14 -6.40
N MET A 471 23.61 21.81 -7.40
CA MET A 471 22.15 21.86 -7.32
C MET A 471 21.62 20.95 -6.19
N SER A 472 22.10 19.70 -6.12
CA SER A 472 21.76 18.76 -5.04
C SER A 472 22.09 19.32 -3.66
N MET A 473 23.26 19.93 -3.47
CA MET A 473 23.64 20.52 -2.19
C MET A 473 22.76 21.71 -1.80
N GLN A 474 22.46 22.61 -2.75
CA GLN A 474 21.60 23.77 -2.50
C GLN A 474 20.16 23.36 -2.17
N LEU A 475 19.58 22.43 -2.94
CA LEU A 475 18.27 21.88 -2.65
C LEU A 475 18.26 21.19 -1.28
N ASN A 476 19.26 20.36 -0.97
CA ASN A 476 19.35 19.69 0.31
C ASN A 476 19.35 20.68 1.48
N GLN A 477 20.13 21.75 1.37
CA GLN A 477 20.21 22.80 2.40
C GLN A 477 18.88 23.56 2.55
N GLN A 478 18.23 23.93 1.44
CA GLN A 478 16.96 24.67 1.48
C GLN A 478 15.81 23.81 2.04
N ILE A 479 15.77 22.52 1.68
CA ILE A 479 14.78 21.57 2.20
C ILE A 479 15.02 21.35 3.69
N GLN A 480 16.26 21.09 4.11
CA GLN A 480 16.60 20.93 5.53
C GLN A 480 16.22 22.16 6.34
N GLN A 481 16.58 23.37 5.87
CA GLN A 481 16.19 24.62 6.55
C GLN A 481 14.67 24.77 6.71
N ARG A 482 13.88 24.28 5.75
CA ARG A 482 12.42 24.35 5.82
C ARG A 482 11.87 23.32 6.81
N LEU A 483 12.42 22.12 6.85
CA LEU A 483 12.10 21.06 7.82
C LEU A 483 12.48 21.47 9.25
N ASP A 484 13.65 22.09 9.44
CA ASP A 484 14.13 22.59 10.73
C ASP A 484 13.20 23.67 11.29
N ARG A 485 12.72 24.60 10.45
CA ARG A 485 11.76 25.64 10.88
C ARG A 485 10.44 25.06 11.36
N MET A 486 10.05 23.89 10.85
CA MET A 486 8.86 23.15 11.28
C MET A 486 9.14 22.23 12.46
N ASN A 487 10.39 22.14 12.93
CA ASN A 487 10.84 21.23 13.98
C ASN A 487 10.41 19.79 13.70
N THR A 488 10.56 19.27 12.48
CA THR A 488 10.13 17.90 12.15
C THR A 488 11.00 16.82 12.78
N GLY A 489 12.21 17.16 13.25
CA GLY A 489 13.17 16.18 13.78
C GLY A 489 13.75 15.25 12.71
N VAL A 490 13.71 15.67 11.44
CA VAL A 490 14.26 14.90 10.30
C VAL A 490 15.60 15.47 9.89
N GLU A 491 16.54 14.57 9.61
CA GLU A 491 17.82 14.88 8.98
C GLU A 491 17.80 14.37 7.53
N LEU A 492 17.92 15.31 6.60
CA LEU A 492 18.05 15.03 5.17
C LEU A 492 19.54 14.85 4.83
N LEU A 493 19.93 13.61 4.54
CA LEU A 493 21.31 13.24 4.27
C LEU A 493 21.78 13.77 2.91
N TYR A 494 20.98 13.55 1.88
CA TYR A 494 21.22 14.12 0.55
C TYR A 494 19.97 14.08 -0.34
N THR A 495 19.93 14.99 -1.30
CA THR A 495 18.95 15.03 -2.39
C THR A 495 19.61 14.51 -3.67
N ARG A 496 19.22 13.33 -4.13
CA ARG A 496 19.77 12.70 -5.32
C ARG A 496 18.94 13.08 -6.54
N ILE A 497 19.60 13.65 -7.54
CA ILE A 497 19.02 13.94 -8.85
C ILE A 497 19.59 12.91 -9.83
N GLU A 498 18.76 11.98 -10.29
CA GLU A 498 19.20 10.90 -11.17
C GLU A 498 19.18 11.31 -12.64
N SER A 499 18.12 12.00 -13.06
CA SER A 499 17.93 12.45 -14.43
C SER A 499 17.20 13.79 -14.50
N ILE A 500 17.49 14.55 -15.55
CA ILE A 500 16.77 15.75 -15.97
C ILE A 500 16.62 15.62 -17.47
N HIS A 501 15.39 15.53 -17.98
CA HIS A 501 15.15 15.44 -19.41
C HIS A 501 13.84 16.12 -19.81
N PRO A 502 13.73 16.61 -21.05
CA PRO A 502 12.44 17.01 -21.60
C PRO A 502 11.42 15.86 -21.51
N PRO A 503 10.10 16.16 -21.42
CA PRO A 503 9.09 15.12 -21.44
C PRO A 503 9.20 14.28 -22.72
N ALA A 504 8.90 12.98 -22.62
CA ALA A 504 9.09 12.01 -23.70
C ALA A 504 8.51 12.46 -25.05
N GLY A 505 7.32 13.09 -25.04
CA GLY A 505 6.68 13.62 -26.26
C GLY A 505 7.45 14.76 -26.95
N ALA A 506 8.36 15.43 -26.27
CA ALA A 506 9.18 16.53 -26.80
C ALA A 506 10.64 16.15 -27.07
N ALA A 507 11.10 14.97 -26.63
CA ALA A 507 12.51 14.57 -26.72
C ALA A 507 13.06 14.64 -28.15
N ASN A 508 12.31 14.14 -29.14
CA ASN A 508 12.72 14.18 -30.55
C ASN A 508 12.86 15.61 -31.09
N ALA A 509 11.98 16.53 -30.66
CA ALA A 509 12.06 17.93 -31.07
C ALA A 509 13.32 18.60 -30.48
N TYR A 510 13.62 18.33 -29.21
CA TYR A 510 14.85 18.81 -28.55
C TYR A 510 16.11 18.26 -29.22
N HIS A 511 16.16 16.95 -29.52
CA HIS A 511 17.25 16.35 -30.30
C HIS A 511 17.40 17.03 -31.67
N GLY A 512 16.29 17.37 -32.33
CA GLY A 512 16.31 18.12 -33.60
C GLY A 512 16.94 19.50 -33.48
N VAL A 513 16.58 20.29 -32.46
CA VAL A 513 17.17 21.62 -32.22
C VAL A 513 18.67 21.51 -31.91
N GLN A 514 19.06 20.56 -31.06
CA GLN A 514 20.47 20.32 -30.73
C GLN A 514 21.26 19.88 -31.97
N ALA A 515 20.73 18.96 -32.77
CA ALA A 515 21.35 18.51 -34.00
C ALA A 515 21.50 19.66 -35.01
N ALA A 516 20.50 20.52 -35.15
CA ALA A 516 20.56 21.71 -35.99
C ALA A 516 21.62 22.70 -35.50
N GLN A 517 21.72 22.94 -34.19
CA GLN A 517 22.73 23.82 -33.61
C GLN A 517 24.15 23.27 -33.82
N ILE A 518 24.35 21.96 -33.62
CA ILE A 518 25.62 21.29 -33.90
C ILE A 518 25.97 21.40 -35.39
N ALA A 519 25.00 21.16 -36.28
CA ALA A 519 25.21 21.27 -37.73
C ALA A 519 25.56 22.70 -38.15
N ALA A 520 24.89 23.72 -37.60
CA ALA A 520 25.18 25.12 -37.84
C ALA A 520 26.58 25.50 -37.35
N ASN A 521 26.95 25.11 -36.13
CA ASN A 521 28.28 25.37 -35.57
C ASN A 521 29.38 24.67 -36.39
N ALA A 522 29.14 23.43 -36.81
CA ALA A 522 30.04 22.69 -37.70
C ALA A 522 30.19 23.38 -39.05
N GLN A 523 29.10 23.91 -39.63
CA GLN A 523 29.16 24.67 -40.87
C GLN A 523 29.98 25.95 -40.72
N ILE A 524 29.76 26.73 -39.66
CA ILE A 524 30.56 27.93 -39.36
C ILE A 524 32.04 27.57 -39.21
N ALA A 525 32.37 26.50 -38.49
CA ALA A 525 33.74 26.04 -38.31
C ALA A 525 34.39 25.62 -39.64
N ARG A 526 33.65 24.90 -40.51
CA ARG A 526 34.10 24.53 -41.85
C ARG A 526 34.39 25.75 -42.72
N GLU A 527 33.48 26.71 -42.78
CA GLU A 527 33.66 27.92 -43.59
C GLU A 527 34.81 28.80 -43.07
N LYS A 528 34.98 28.90 -41.74
CA LYS A 528 36.15 29.55 -41.14
C LYS A 528 37.46 28.85 -41.54
N GLY A 529 37.49 27.51 -41.51
CA GLY A 529 38.63 26.72 -41.98
C GLY A 529 38.94 26.94 -43.46
N TYR A 530 37.91 26.97 -44.31
CA TYR A 530 38.03 27.24 -45.74
C TYR A 530 38.59 28.64 -46.01
N ALA A 531 38.05 29.67 -45.34
CA ALA A 531 38.54 31.04 -45.45
C ALA A 531 40.01 31.16 -45.02
N ALA A 532 40.39 30.53 -43.89
CA ALA A 532 41.77 30.52 -43.43
C ALA A 532 42.71 29.82 -44.43
N SER A 533 42.30 28.69 -45.02
CA SER A 533 43.08 28.01 -46.06
C SER A 533 43.28 28.89 -47.28
N ARG A 534 42.23 29.56 -47.77
CA ARG A 534 42.30 30.47 -48.93
C ARG A 534 43.21 31.66 -48.67
N ALA A 535 43.16 32.24 -47.47
CA ALA A 535 44.04 33.34 -47.08
C ALA A 535 45.51 32.88 -47.06
N ASN A 536 45.80 31.72 -46.46
CA ASN A 536 47.16 31.16 -46.42
C ASN A 536 47.69 30.79 -47.81
N ASP A 537 46.85 30.25 -48.70
CA ASP A 537 47.26 29.94 -50.07
C ASP A 537 47.52 31.22 -50.89
N ALA A 538 46.71 32.26 -50.72
CA ALA A 538 46.93 33.56 -51.35
C ALA A 538 48.24 34.21 -50.84
N LEU A 539 48.48 34.17 -49.53
CA LEU A 539 49.72 34.65 -48.91
C LEU A 539 50.93 33.87 -49.46
N ARG A 540 50.87 32.54 -49.48
CA ARG A 540 51.93 31.69 -50.03
C ARG A 540 52.26 32.08 -51.48
N LYS A 541 51.23 32.24 -52.34
CA LYS A 541 51.42 32.65 -53.73
C LYS A 541 52.06 34.03 -53.86
N ALA A 542 51.62 34.99 -53.05
CA ALA A 542 52.20 36.33 -53.04
C ALA A 542 53.68 36.30 -52.62
N THR A 543 53.99 35.64 -51.51
CA THR A 543 55.37 35.47 -51.02
C THR A 543 56.24 34.77 -52.05
N THR A 544 55.81 33.64 -52.62
CA THR A 544 56.57 32.95 -53.68
C THR A 544 56.79 33.82 -54.92
N ALA A 545 55.81 34.63 -55.32
CA ALA A 545 55.97 35.55 -56.44
C ALA A 545 57.03 36.64 -56.14
N THR A 546 57.01 37.19 -54.93
CA THR A 546 58.02 38.17 -54.48
C THR A 546 59.40 37.53 -54.37
N ASP A 547 59.51 36.36 -53.76
CA ASP A 547 60.78 35.63 -53.61
C ASP A 547 61.38 35.29 -54.98
N ASN A 548 60.57 34.82 -55.93
CA ASN A 548 61.02 34.54 -57.30
C ASN A 548 61.47 35.80 -58.03
N ALA A 549 60.75 36.92 -57.86
CA ALA A 549 61.13 38.20 -58.46
C ALA A 549 62.46 38.72 -57.89
N GLN A 550 62.66 38.59 -56.58
CA GLN A 550 63.91 38.96 -55.91
C GLN A 550 65.07 38.06 -56.35
N ALA A 551 64.85 36.74 -56.42
CA ALA A 551 65.84 35.78 -56.90
C ALA A 551 66.26 36.10 -58.35
N MET A 552 65.29 36.34 -59.25
CA MET A 552 65.55 36.70 -60.64
C MET A 552 66.29 38.05 -60.76
N ALA A 553 65.91 39.04 -59.97
CA ALA A 553 66.59 40.33 -59.94
C ALA A 553 68.05 40.18 -59.49
N GLY A 554 68.29 39.40 -58.43
CA GLY A 554 69.64 39.06 -57.96
C GLY A 554 70.45 38.34 -59.03
N GLU A 555 69.89 37.29 -59.65
CA GLU A 555 70.56 36.55 -60.73
C GLU A 555 70.92 37.44 -61.92
N LEU A 556 70.03 38.37 -62.31
CA LEU A 556 70.28 39.32 -63.39
C LEU A 556 71.39 40.30 -63.03
N GLN A 557 71.39 40.82 -61.80
CA GLN A 557 72.43 41.73 -61.31
C GLN A 557 73.79 41.03 -61.24
N ASP A 558 73.84 39.79 -60.75
CA ASP A 558 75.06 38.99 -60.70
C ASP A 558 75.58 38.67 -62.10
N LYS A 559 74.70 38.30 -63.04
CA LYS A 559 75.06 38.10 -64.45
C LYS A 559 75.59 39.37 -65.10
N ALA A 560 74.96 40.52 -64.85
CA ALA A 560 75.42 41.80 -65.37
C ALA A 560 76.79 42.18 -64.79
N THR A 561 76.99 41.97 -63.49
CA THR A 561 78.26 42.23 -62.79
C THR A 561 79.37 41.31 -63.29
N ALA A 562 79.08 40.02 -63.47
CA ALA A 562 79.99 39.05 -64.05
C ALA A 562 80.37 39.43 -65.49
N SER A 563 79.39 39.82 -66.32
CA SER A 563 79.62 40.26 -67.71
C SER A 563 80.47 41.52 -67.77
N LEU A 564 80.20 42.50 -66.90
CA LEU A 564 81.00 43.73 -66.80
C LEU A 564 82.44 43.42 -66.36
N THR A 565 82.61 42.55 -65.38
CA THR A 565 83.92 42.12 -64.89
C THR A 565 84.71 41.44 -66.00
N LEU A 566 84.10 40.46 -66.69
CA LEU A 566 84.69 39.79 -67.85
C LEU A 566 85.04 40.78 -68.97
N TYR A 567 84.13 41.69 -69.32
CA TYR A 567 84.37 42.71 -70.33
C TYR A 567 85.54 43.63 -69.96
N SER A 568 85.61 44.08 -68.70
CA SER A 568 86.70 44.94 -68.23
C SER A 568 88.05 44.21 -68.25
N ALA A 569 88.08 42.94 -67.82
CA ALA A 569 89.29 42.12 -67.89
C ALA A 569 89.73 41.89 -69.34
N ASP A 570 88.77 41.63 -70.24
CA ASP A 570 89.03 41.48 -71.67
C ASP A 570 89.53 42.77 -72.32
N TYR A 571 88.96 43.91 -71.94
CA TYR A 571 89.36 45.22 -72.42
C TYR A 571 90.79 45.56 -71.99
N GLU A 572 91.14 45.32 -70.72
CA GLU A 572 92.49 45.51 -70.20
C GLU A 572 93.49 44.55 -70.88
N ALA A 573 93.13 43.28 -71.07
CA ALA A 573 93.97 42.31 -71.77
C ALA A 573 94.21 42.70 -73.24
N TRP A 574 93.16 43.17 -73.94
CA TRP A 574 93.27 43.67 -75.31
C TRP A 574 94.17 44.91 -75.41
N LYS A 575 94.05 45.84 -74.45
CA LYS A 575 94.85 47.07 -74.39
C LYS A 575 96.36 46.79 -74.19
N LEU A 576 96.70 45.72 -73.46
CA LEU A 576 98.09 45.30 -73.25
C LEU A 576 98.74 44.73 -74.53
N ASN A 577 98.04 43.86 -75.27
CA ASN A 577 98.50 43.34 -76.56
C ASN A 577 97.33 42.85 -77.44
N PRO A 578 96.91 43.65 -78.45
CA PRO A 578 95.76 43.31 -79.29
C PRO A 578 95.91 42.03 -80.10
N GLU A 579 97.10 41.75 -80.66
CA GLU A 579 97.31 40.59 -81.53
C GLU A 579 97.31 39.28 -80.74
N ALA A 580 97.98 39.27 -79.58
CA ALA A 580 98.01 38.11 -78.70
C ALA A 580 96.61 37.78 -78.16
N TYR A 581 95.85 38.79 -77.74
CA TYR A 581 94.48 38.64 -77.25
C TYR A 581 93.54 38.04 -78.32
N LEU A 582 93.56 38.56 -79.55
CA LEU A 582 92.72 38.06 -80.64
C LEU A 582 93.09 36.62 -81.03
N ASN A 583 94.38 36.28 -81.06
CA ASN A 583 94.82 34.92 -81.34
C ASN A 583 94.38 33.95 -80.24
N GLU A 584 94.56 34.30 -78.97
CA GLU A 584 94.11 33.48 -77.84
C GLU A 584 92.60 33.27 -77.85
N ARG A 585 91.78 34.32 -78.02
CA ARG A 585 90.32 34.20 -78.13
C ARG A 585 89.88 33.36 -79.32
N ARG A 586 90.59 33.46 -80.46
CA ARG A 586 90.36 32.63 -81.64
C ARG A 586 90.65 31.17 -81.35
N TYR A 587 91.78 30.85 -80.72
CA TYR A 587 92.13 29.49 -80.34
C TYR A 587 91.22 28.92 -79.23
N GLN A 588 90.79 29.73 -78.26
CA GLN A 588 89.78 29.33 -77.27
C GLN A 588 88.43 29.02 -77.93
N SER A 589 88.01 29.84 -78.89
CA SER A 589 86.77 29.61 -79.65
C SER A 589 86.87 28.35 -80.49
N TYR A 590 87.99 28.13 -81.19
CA TYR A 590 88.25 26.89 -81.91
C TYR A 590 88.31 25.69 -80.95
N SER A 591 89.03 25.78 -79.83
CA SER A 591 89.11 24.72 -78.83
C SER A 591 87.73 24.34 -78.30
N LYS A 592 86.90 25.33 -77.94
CA LYS A 592 85.54 25.10 -77.44
C LYS A 592 84.64 24.50 -78.53
N ALA A 593 84.69 25.02 -79.76
CA ALA A 593 83.91 24.51 -80.88
C ALA A 593 84.33 23.09 -81.28
N LEU A 594 85.64 22.81 -81.29
CA LEU A 594 86.21 21.53 -81.68
C LEU A 594 86.20 20.50 -80.53
N SER A 595 85.98 20.92 -79.27
CA SER A 595 85.96 20.03 -78.10
C SER A 595 84.94 18.88 -78.18
N LYS A 596 83.90 19.04 -79.00
CA LYS A 596 82.85 18.02 -79.24
C LYS A 596 82.85 17.51 -80.69
N ALA A 597 83.82 17.90 -81.51
CA ALA A 597 83.92 17.49 -82.91
C ALA A 597 84.91 16.32 -83.06
N PRO A 598 84.60 15.28 -83.84
CA PRO A 598 85.57 14.25 -84.19
C PRO A 598 86.62 14.85 -85.14
N LEU A 599 87.87 14.96 -84.67
CA LEU A 599 88.98 15.54 -85.44
C LEU A 599 89.81 14.42 -86.09
N LEU A 600 89.98 14.46 -87.41
CA LEU A 600 90.93 13.62 -88.13
C LEU A 600 92.16 14.47 -88.50
N ILE A 601 93.31 14.15 -87.91
CA ILE A 601 94.58 14.80 -88.22
C ILE A 601 95.32 13.90 -89.20
N LEU A 602 95.52 14.39 -90.43
CA LEU A 602 96.33 13.70 -91.43
C LEU A 602 97.77 14.20 -91.31
N ASP A 603 98.65 13.32 -90.83
CA ASP A 603 100.08 13.59 -90.72
C ASP A 603 100.71 13.82 -92.11
N SER A 604 101.67 14.73 -92.17
CA SER A 604 102.54 14.99 -93.32
C SER A 604 103.17 13.73 -93.93
N GLN A 605 103.45 12.70 -93.13
CA GLN A 605 104.00 11.44 -93.65
C GLN A 605 102.99 10.65 -94.50
N VAL A 606 101.69 10.88 -94.30
CA VAL A 606 100.60 10.20 -95.01
C VAL A 606 100.05 11.06 -96.16
N ALA A 607 100.11 12.38 -96.04
CA ALA A 607 99.55 13.34 -97.01
C ALA A 607 100.46 13.69 -98.21
N GLY A 608 101.67 13.13 -98.28
CA GLY A 608 102.63 13.38 -99.36
C GLY A 608 103.29 14.76 -99.29
N HIS A 609 103.33 15.52 -100.39
CA HIS A 609 103.97 16.85 -100.44
C HIS A 609 103.16 17.98 -99.76
N ASN A 610 102.05 17.66 -99.08
CA ASN A 610 101.20 18.65 -98.44
C ASN A 610 101.47 18.73 -96.92
N PRO A 611 101.41 19.93 -96.31
CA PRO A 611 101.54 20.07 -94.86
C PRO A 611 100.41 19.33 -94.12
N SER A 612 100.68 18.95 -92.87
CA SER A 612 99.70 18.27 -91.99
C SER A 612 98.38 19.03 -91.96
N MET A 613 97.30 18.34 -92.33
CA MET A 613 95.98 18.95 -92.55
C MET A 613 94.98 18.42 -91.53
N LEU A 614 94.23 19.35 -90.94
CA LEU A 614 93.05 19.04 -90.15
C LEU A 614 91.88 18.85 -91.11
N ASP A 615 91.42 17.60 -91.26
CA ASP A 615 90.29 17.30 -92.13
C ASP A 615 88.97 17.45 -91.35
N LEU A 616 88.20 18.48 -91.69
CA LEU A 616 86.93 18.81 -91.06
C LEU A 616 85.72 18.16 -91.78
N ARG A 617 85.95 17.30 -92.77
CA ARG A 617 84.88 16.56 -93.46
C ARG A 617 84.27 15.51 -92.53
N GLN A 618 82.93 15.45 -92.49
CA GLN A 618 82.21 14.42 -91.73
C GLN A 618 82.32 13.08 -92.47
N TYR A 619 83.12 12.16 -91.94
CA TYR A 619 83.15 10.78 -92.42
C TYR A 619 82.06 9.98 -91.72
N SER A 620 81.05 9.51 -92.45
CA SER A 620 80.19 8.43 -91.99
C SER A 620 81.04 7.16 -91.91
N GLN A 621 81.02 6.48 -90.76
CA GLN A 621 81.71 5.19 -90.66
C GLN A 621 81.06 4.20 -91.64
N PRO A 622 81.85 3.39 -92.37
CA PRO A 622 81.28 2.33 -93.18
C PRO A 622 80.57 1.35 -92.25
N THR A 623 79.28 1.15 -92.49
CA THR A 623 78.45 0.14 -91.81
C THR A 623 79.10 -1.23 -91.93
N ARG A 624 79.31 -1.89 -90.79
CA ARG A 624 79.77 -3.27 -90.72
C ARG A 624 78.60 -4.24 -90.77
#